data_AF-A0A3D3KNQ6-F1
#
_entry.id   AF-A0A3D3KNQ6-F1
#
_cell.length_a   1.000
_cell.length_b   1.000
_cell.length_c   1.000
_cell.angle_alpha   90.00
_cell.angle_beta   90.00
_cell.angle_gamma   90.00
#
_symmetry.space_group_name_H-M   'P 1'
#
loop_
_entity.id
_entity.type
_entity.pdbx_description
1 polymer ?
#
loop_
_entity_poly.entity_id
_entity_poly.type
_entity_poly.pdbx_seq_one_letter_code
_entity_poly.pdbx_strand_id
1 'polypeptide(L)' 'MKYTIKDFKRDFPNDDVCLDYIFGQRYGKDSVCPKCGKTGFYRVSDRKCYACAWCGHQIHPLANTIFHKSSTKLTDW' A
#
# COMPACT_ATOMS: atom_id res chain seq x y z
N MET A 1 8.94 23.52 -6.99
CA MET A 1 8.39 22.64 -8.07
C MET A 1 6.91 22.41 -7.78
N LYS A 2 6.01 22.71 -8.72
CA LYS A 2 4.58 22.37 -8.61
C LYS A 2 4.41 20.92 -9.05
N TYR A 3 4.00 20.05 -8.13
CA TYR A 3 3.61 18.69 -8.49
C TYR A 3 2.23 18.75 -9.14
N THR A 4 2.14 18.39 -10.41
CA THR A 4 0.88 18.49 -11.18
C THR A 4 0.15 17.14 -11.20
N ILE A 5 -1.14 17.17 -11.53
CA ILE A 5 -1.93 15.94 -11.75
C ILE A 5 -1.32 15.06 -12.86
N LYS A 6 -0.64 15.65 -13.84
CA LYS A 6 0.07 14.89 -14.87
C LYS A 6 1.27 14.13 -14.31
N ASP A 7 2.02 14.73 -13.38
CA ASP A 7 3.13 14.07 -12.69
C ASP A 7 2.61 12.94 -11.81
N PHE A 8 1.52 13.18 -11.07
CA PHE A 8 0.85 12.14 -10.28
C PHE A 8 0.43 10.94 -11.13
N LYS A 9 -0.26 11.17 -12.25
CA LYS A 9 -0.68 10.08 -13.15
C LYS A 9 0.49 9.35 -13.80
N ARG A 10 1.64 10.01 -13.96
CA ARG A 10 2.87 9.36 -14.46
C ARG A 10 3.49 8.46 -13.41
N ASP A 11 3.60 8.95 -12.17
CA ASP A 11 4.25 8.24 -11.08
C ASP A 11 3.34 7.14 -10.50
N PHE A 12 2.02 7.34 -10.58
CA PHE A 12 0.97 6.45 -10.08
C PHE A 12 0.00 6.04 -11.20
N PRO A 13 0.44 5.21 -12.15
CA PRO A 13 -0.40 4.80 -13.29
C PRO A 13 -1.50 3.81 -12.88
N ASN A 14 -1.37 3.15 -11.73
CA ASN A 14 -2.32 2.15 -11.24
C ASN A 14 -2.44 2.18 -9.70
N ASP A 15 -3.54 1.60 -9.21
CA ASP A 15 -3.82 1.50 -7.78
C ASP A 15 -2.73 0.70 -7.04
N ASP A 16 -2.08 -0.25 -7.70
CA ASP A 16 -1.04 -1.08 -7.10
C ASP A 16 0.23 -0.29 -6.78
N VAL A 17 0.70 0.58 -7.69
CA VAL A 17 1.85 1.46 -7.45
C VAL A 17 1.52 2.48 -6.35
N CYS A 18 0.29 3.01 -6.32
CA CYS A 18 -0.18 3.82 -5.18
C CYS A 18 -0.09 3.03 -3.87
N LEU A 19 -0.56 1.80 -3.86
CA LEU A 19 -0.58 0.97 -2.66
C LEU A 19 0.83 0.61 -2.19
N ASP A 20 1.73 0.23 -3.10
CA ASP A 20 3.14 -0.07 -2.83
C ASP A 20 3.85 1.15 -2.25
N TYR A 21 3.57 2.34 -2.80
CA TYR A 21 4.13 3.58 -2.29
C TYR A 21 3.63 3.91 -0.88
N ILE A 22 2.31 3.80 -0.61
CA ILE A 22 1.74 4.01 0.72
C ILE A 22 2.29 3.00 1.71
N PHE A 23 2.39 1.73 1.31
CA PHE A 23 2.95 0.68 2.14
C PHE A 23 4.42 0.97 2.48
N GLY A 24 5.23 1.35 1.48
CA GLY A 24 6.63 1.73 1.68
C GLY A 24 6.81 2.95 2.57
N GLN A 25 5.95 3.97 2.44
CA GLN A 25 5.97 5.16 3.30
C GLN A 25 5.60 4.83 4.76
N ARG A 26 4.61 3.96 4.97
CA ARG A 26 4.12 3.66 6.32
C ARG A 26 4.95 2.62 7.06
N TYR A 27 5.41 1.59 6.37
CA TYR A 27 6.08 0.44 6.98
C TYR A 27 7.57 0.35 6.65
N GLY A 28 8.07 1.14 5.70
CA GLY A 28 9.46 1.11 5.26
C GLY A 28 9.80 -0.11 4.40
N LYS A 29 11.03 -0.10 3.85
CA LYS A 29 11.59 -1.23 3.07
C LYS A 29 11.67 -2.53 3.89
N ASP A 30 11.93 -2.40 5.19
CA ASP A 30 12.08 -3.52 6.13
C ASP A 30 10.84 -3.69 7.00
N SER A 31 9.67 -3.69 6.37
CA SER A 31 8.40 -3.89 7.06
C SER A 31 8.41 -5.19 7.88
N VAL A 32 8.47 -5.04 9.20
CA VAL A 32 8.48 -6.15 10.16
C VAL A 32 7.05 -6.54 10.49
N CYS A 33 6.76 -7.83 10.44
CA CYS A 33 5.44 -8.30 10.82
C CYS A 33 5.21 -8.15 12.33
N PRO A 34 4.15 -7.45 12.77
CA PRO A 34 3.88 -7.26 14.20
C PRO A 34 3.53 -8.56 14.91
N LYS A 35 3.11 -9.60 14.17
CA LYS A 35 2.71 -10.89 14.74
C LYS A 35 3.88 -11.85 14.93
N CYS A 36 4.84 -11.88 14.00
CA CYS A 36 5.92 -12.87 14.01
C CYS A 36 7.34 -12.29 14.01
N GLY A 37 7.48 -10.96 13.92
CA GLY A 37 8.77 -10.28 13.95
C GLY A 37 9.64 -10.49 12.70
N LYS A 38 9.13 -11.14 11.66
CA LYS A 38 9.86 -11.38 10.41
C LYS A 38 9.56 -10.31 9.36
N THR A 39 10.55 -9.99 8.55
CA THR A 39 10.39 -9.19 7.33
C THR A 39 9.95 -10.07 6.16
N GLY A 40 9.15 -9.52 5.27
CA GLY A 40 8.63 -10.26 4.11
C GLY A 40 7.12 -10.18 4.03
N PHE A 41 6.66 -9.19 3.28
CA PHE A 41 5.28 -9.00 2.92
C PHE A 41 5.13 -9.16 1.42
N TYR A 42 4.08 -9.87 0.99
CA TYR A 42 3.71 -9.97 -0.41
C TYR A 42 2.35 -9.32 -0.64
N ARG A 43 2.20 -8.76 -1.84
CA ARG A 43 0.96 -8.13 -2.29
C ARG A 43 -0.11 -9.19 -2.50
N VAL A 44 -1.29 -8.99 -1.94
CA VAL A 44 -2.48 -9.81 -2.25
C VAL A 44 -3.20 -9.19 -3.44
N SER A 45 -3.31 -9.91 -4.56
CA SER A 45 -3.86 -9.36 -5.82
C SER A 45 -5.34 -8.99 -5.71
N ASP A 46 -6.12 -9.77 -4.96
CA ASP A 46 -7.58 -9.64 -4.87
C ASP A 46 -8.04 -8.51 -3.91
N ARG A 47 -7.16 -8.06 -3.02
CA ARG A 47 -7.51 -7.12 -1.94
C ARG A 47 -6.44 -6.06 -1.80
N LYS A 48 -6.77 -4.84 -1.39
CA LYS A 48 -5.79 -3.77 -1.10
C LYS A 48 -5.04 -4.00 0.22
N CYS A 49 -4.36 -5.15 0.36
CA CYS A 49 -3.60 -5.56 1.54
C CYS A 49 -2.29 -6.29 1.19
N TYR A 50 -1.42 -6.39 2.19
CA TYR A 50 -0.18 -7.14 2.14
C TYR A 50 -0.25 -8.27 3.16
N ALA A 51 0.16 -9.46 2.78
CA ALA A 51 0.20 -10.61 3.67
C ALA A 51 1.65 -10.95 4.01
N CYS A 52 1.89 -11.29 5.28
CA CYS A 52 3.20 -11.78 5.70
C CYS A 52 3.46 -13.15 5.07
N ALA A 53 4.61 -13.31 4.42
CA ALA A 53 5.03 -14.57 3.80
C ALA A 53 5.21 -15.72 4.80
N TRP A 54 5.39 -15.39 6.09
CA TRP A 54 5.72 -16.37 7.13
C TRP A 54 4.51 -16.84 7.94
N CYS A 55 3.62 -15.93 8.32
CA CYS A 55 2.50 -16.23 9.23
C CYS A 55 1.12 -15.92 8.63
N GLY A 56 1.07 -15.42 7.39
CA GLY A 56 -0.17 -15.05 6.71
C GLY A 56 -0.87 -13.82 7.28
N HIS A 57 -0.24 -13.09 8.22
CA HIS A 57 -0.85 -11.90 8.80
C HIS A 57 -1.06 -10.82 7.74
N GLN A 58 -2.30 -10.36 7.58
CA GLN A 58 -2.69 -9.36 6.60
C GLN A 58 -2.64 -7.96 7.20
N ILE A 59 -1.95 -7.06 6.51
CA ILE A 59 -1.83 -5.66 6.83
C ILE A 59 -2.55 -4.85 5.75
N HIS A 60 -3.41 -3.95 6.18
CA HIS A 60 -4.14 -3.04 5.32
C HIS A 60 -3.49 -1.65 5.40
N PRO A 61 -2.61 -1.27 4.45
CA PRO A 61 -1.92 0.01 4.51
C PRO A 61 -2.86 1.21 4.39
N LEU A 62 -4.05 1.02 3.80
CA LEU A 62 -5.08 2.07 3.71
C LEU A 62 -5.92 2.21 4.99
N ALA A 63 -5.83 1.27 5.94
CA ALA A 63 -6.57 1.38 7.19
C ALA A 63 -6.15 2.66 7.92
N ASN A 64 -7.10 3.38 8.51
CA ASN A 64 -6.84 4.66 9.19
C ASN A 64 -6.17 5.72 8.30
N THR A 65 -6.45 5.72 7.00
CA THR A 65 -6.14 6.83 6.09
C THR A 65 -7.44 7.42 5.55
N ILE A 66 -7.35 8.53 4.81
CA ILE A 66 -8.50 9.07 4.05
C ILE A 66 -9.06 8.06 3.03
N PHE A 67 -8.26 7.07 2.62
CA PHE A 67 -8.66 6.01 1.71
C PHE A 67 -9.33 4.82 2.42
N HIS A 68 -9.46 4.85 3.76
CA HIS A 68 -10.03 3.74 4.52
C HIS A 68 -11.49 3.50 4.11
N LYS A 69 -11.80 2.26 3.68
CA LYS A 69 -13.12 1.83 3.16
C LYS A 69 -13.59 2.58 1.91
N SER A 70 -12.73 3.33 1.23
CA SER A 70 -13.11 3.96 -0.03
C SER A 70 -13.21 2.90 -1.13
N SER A 71 -14.35 2.89 -1.84
CA SER A 71 -14.55 2.13 -3.07
C SER A 71 -13.96 2.83 -4.30
N THR A 72 -13.60 4.11 -4.18
CA THR A 72 -12.93 4.89 -5.22
C THR A 72 -11.53 4.33 -5.48
N LYS A 73 -11.11 4.33 -6.74
CA LYS A 73 -9.74 3.96 -7.12
C LYS A 73 -8.74 4.92 -6.48
N LEU A 74 -7.60 4.40 -6.04
CA LEU A 74 -6.55 5.22 -5.42
C LEU A 74 -6.00 6.26 -6.39
N THR A 75 -6.00 5.95 -7.70
CA THR A 75 -5.56 6.89 -8.74
C THR A 75 -6.52 8.05 -8.99
N ASP A 76 -7.78 7.95 -8.53
CA ASP A 76 -8.84 8.93 -8.81
C ASP A 76 -9.19 9.81 -7.60
N TRP A 77 -8.54 9.60 -6.45
CA TRP A 77 -8.64 10.47 -5.27
C TRP A 77 -7.75 11.70 -5.40
#